data_AF-A0A7C6Z513-F1
#
_entry.id   AF-A0A7C6Z513-F1
#
_cell.length_a   1.000
_cell.length_b   1.000
_cell.length_c   1.000
_cell.angle_alpha   90.00
_cell.angle_beta   90.00
_cell.angle_gamma   90.00
#
_symmetry.space_group_name_H-M   'P 1'
#
loop_
_entity.id
_entity.type
_entity.pdbx_description
1 polymer ?
#
loop_
_entity_poly.entity_id
_entity_poly.type
_entity_poly.pdbx_seq_one_letter_code
_entity_poly.pdbx_strand_id
1 'polypeptide(L)'
;MTKQRLTIISLVSILIFGLLLSGKLLYENKWLEGSLIKESQQISGVISAEILNRQGASEMLVNTGQVSNLQTICTQLKTISGARPIRLADQRTPELEEIYQQMQFAIQEGIAMGNFTQMRETLTTQAEQAGVIMNLAMDNEAIYLVLTKGENQLVSVIERHGQGLFLPSVGGDYKTMNQ
;
A
#
# COMPACT_ATOMS: atom_id res chain seq x y z
N MET A 1 -47.14 -22.85 -35.51
CA MET A 1 -46.52 -21.54 -35.82
C MET A 1 -46.16 -20.70 -34.59
N THR A 2 -46.89 -20.76 -33.47
CA THR A 2 -46.59 -19.99 -32.23
C THR A 2 -45.44 -20.53 -31.40
N LYS A 3 -45.30 -21.87 -31.26
CA LYS A 3 -44.22 -22.49 -30.47
C LYS A 3 -42.82 -22.15 -30.98
N GLN A 4 -42.62 -22.13 -32.31
CA GLN A 4 -41.33 -21.85 -32.97
C GLN A 4 -40.90 -20.37 -32.80
N ARG A 5 -41.86 -19.44 -32.79
CA ARG A 5 -41.59 -18.02 -32.53
C ARG A 5 -41.17 -17.79 -31.08
N LEU A 6 -41.82 -18.47 -30.12
CA LEU A 6 -41.41 -18.43 -28.72
C LEU A 6 -40.01 -19.01 -28.48
N THR A 7 -39.63 -20.09 -29.19
CA THR A 7 -38.28 -20.68 -29.05
C THR A 7 -37.21 -19.72 -29.56
N ILE A 8 -37.45 -19.07 -30.70
CA ILE A 8 -36.51 -18.11 -31.29
C ILE A 8 -36.37 -16.87 -30.40
N ILE A 9 -37.48 -16.32 -29.89
CA ILE A 9 -37.45 -15.16 -28.98
C ILE A 9 -36.69 -15.49 -27.69
N SER A 10 -36.92 -16.67 -27.11
CA SER A 10 -36.19 -17.12 -25.90
C SER A 10 -34.69 -17.22 -26.16
N LEU A 11 -34.29 -17.79 -27.30
CA LEU A 11 -32.88 -17.99 -27.66
C LEU A 11 -32.17 -16.66 -27.90
N VAL A 12 -32.82 -15.71 -28.60
CA VAL A 12 -32.26 -14.37 -28.83
C VAL A 12 -32.13 -13.58 -27.53
N SER A 13 -33.14 -13.66 -26.64
CA SER A 13 -33.08 -13.01 -25.31
C SER A 13 -31.95 -13.56 -24.45
N ILE A 14 -31.73 -14.88 -24.42
CA ILE A 14 -30.61 -15.51 -23.69
C ILE A 14 -29.27 -15.05 -24.27
N LEU A 15 -29.17 -14.94 -25.60
CA LEU A 15 -27.93 -14.54 -26.27
C LEU A 15 -27.58 -13.06 -25.97
N ILE A 16 -28.58 -12.17 -25.98
CA ILE A 16 -28.40 -10.76 -25.59
C ILE A 16 -28.07 -10.64 -24.11
N PHE A 17 -28.75 -11.38 -23.24
CA PHE A 17 -28.51 -11.37 -21.79
C PHE A 17 -27.10 -11.89 -21.45
N GLY A 18 -26.66 -12.94 -22.15
CA GLY A 18 -25.30 -13.46 -22.06
C GLY A 18 -24.26 -12.42 -22.50
N LEU A 19 -24.48 -11.74 -23.63
CA LEU A 19 -23.60 -10.67 -24.12
C LEU A 19 -23.50 -9.50 -23.14
N LEU A 20 -24.62 -9.08 -22.55
CA LEU A 20 -24.65 -7.99 -21.56
C LEU A 20 -23.95 -8.40 -20.25
N LEU A 21 -24.13 -9.64 -19.79
CA LEU A 21 -23.42 -10.18 -18.61
C LEU A 21 -21.91 -10.31 -18.86
N SER A 22 -21.49 -10.77 -20.04
CA SER A 22 -20.08 -10.85 -20.42
C SER A 22 -19.43 -9.46 -20.51
N GLY A 23 -20.15 -8.47 -21.05
CA GLY A 23 -19.69 -7.08 -21.07
C GLY A 23 -19.51 -6.50 -19.67
N LYS A 24 -20.47 -6.71 -18.77
CA LYS A 24 -20.40 -6.22 -17.38
C LYS A 24 -19.23 -6.84 -16.60
N LEU A 25 -19.04 -8.16 -16.70
CA LEU A 25 -17.99 -8.88 -15.98
C LEU A 25 -16.57 -8.51 -16.47
N LEU A 26 -16.42 -8.19 -17.76
CA LEU A 26 -15.12 -7.76 -18.31
C LEU A 26 -14.80 -6.29 -18.02
N TYR A 27 -15.82 -5.45 -17.85
CA TYR A 27 -15.65 -4.01 -17.65
C TYR A 27 -15.20 -3.65 -16.23
N GLU A 28 -15.70 -4.35 -15.20
CA GLU A 28 -15.37 -4.03 -13.81
C GLU A 28 -13.96 -4.47 -13.38
N ASN A 29 -13.33 -5.48 -14.04
CA ASN A 29 -12.16 -6.15 -13.48
C ASN A 29 -10.80 -5.79 -14.13
N LYS A 30 -10.71 -4.93 -15.16
CA LYS A 30 -9.43 -4.75 -15.88
C LYS A 30 -9.04 -3.36 -16.37
N TRP A 31 -9.97 -2.41 -16.53
CA TRP A 31 -9.65 -1.18 -17.29
C TRP A 31 -9.17 -0.01 -16.42
N LEU A 32 -9.71 0.16 -15.21
CA LEU A 32 -9.29 1.24 -14.30
C LEU A 32 -8.07 0.87 -13.45
N GLU A 33 -7.98 -0.38 -13.01
CA GLU A 33 -6.84 -0.91 -12.26
C GLU A 33 -5.57 -0.94 -13.12
N GLY A 34 -5.69 -1.24 -14.41
CA GLY A 34 -4.54 -1.43 -15.30
C GLY A 34 -3.64 -0.21 -15.47
N SER A 35 -4.16 1.02 -15.36
CA SER A 35 -3.33 2.24 -15.52
C SER A 35 -2.52 2.56 -14.25
N LEU A 36 -3.15 2.48 -13.09
CA LEU A 36 -2.49 2.70 -11.79
C LEU A 36 -1.46 1.61 -11.50
N ILE A 37 -1.78 0.36 -11.83
CA ILE A 37 -0.84 -0.76 -11.72
C ILE A 37 0.39 -0.51 -12.61
N LYS A 38 0.20 -0.08 -13.86
CA LYS A 38 1.32 0.19 -14.78
C LYS A 38 2.23 1.34 -14.33
N GLU A 39 1.65 2.47 -13.91
CA GLU A 39 2.45 3.62 -13.44
C GLU A 39 3.18 3.31 -12.13
N SER A 40 2.52 2.58 -11.22
CA SER A 40 3.12 2.18 -9.94
C SER A 40 4.26 1.17 -10.11
N GLN A 41 4.16 0.22 -11.05
CA GLN A 41 5.20 -0.79 -11.33
C GLN A 41 6.48 -0.21 -11.93
N GLN A 42 6.44 1.00 -12.48
CA GLN A 42 7.64 1.69 -12.94
C GLN A 42 8.50 2.20 -11.77
N ILE A 43 7.93 2.27 -10.56
CA ILE A 43 8.63 2.66 -9.35
C ILE A 43 9.35 1.43 -8.78
N SER A 44 10.67 1.47 -8.76
CA SER A 44 11.48 0.40 -8.16
C SER A 44 11.11 0.21 -6.68
N GLY A 45 10.76 -1.03 -6.30
CA GLY A 45 10.31 -1.37 -4.95
C GLY A 45 8.78 -1.42 -4.79
N VAL A 46 8.00 -1.04 -5.80
CA VAL A 46 6.52 -1.18 -5.80
C VAL A 46 6.11 -2.37 -6.67
N ILE A 47 5.31 -3.28 -6.11
CA ILE A 47 4.79 -4.47 -6.81
C ILE A 47 3.46 -4.14 -7.50
N SER A 48 2.58 -3.44 -6.79
CA SER A 48 1.27 -3.01 -7.29
C SER A 48 0.70 -1.88 -6.47
N ALA A 49 -0.19 -1.09 -7.07
CA ALA A 49 -1.03 -0.12 -6.40
C ALA A 49 -2.49 -0.28 -6.84
N GLU A 50 -3.41 -0.16 -5.90
CA GLU A 50 -4.85 -0.25 -6.13
C GLU A 50 -5.61 0.77 -5.28
N ILE A 51 -6.82 1.13 -5.73
CA ILE A 51 -7.70 2.02 -4.97
C ILE A 51 -8.72 1.17 -4.23
N LEU A 52 -8.75 1.28 -2.91
CA LEU A 52 -9.75 0.66 -2.06
C LEU A 52 -10.79 1.71 -1.66
N ASN A 53 -12.06 1.42 -1.90
CA ASN A 53 -13.17 2.22 -1.39
C ASN A 53 -13.73 1.53 -0.15
N ARG A 54 -13.58 2.13 1.03
CA ARG A 54 -14.06 1.61 2.31
C ARG A 54 -14.91 2.67 3.02
N GLN A 55 -16.15 2.32 3.36
CA GLN A 55 -17.05 3.15 4.18
C GLN A 55 -17.18 4.63 3.70
N GLY A 56 -17.12 4.86 2.38
CA GLY A 56 -17.21 6.20 1.80
C GLY A 56 -15.89 6.97 1.71
N ALA A 57 -14.77 6.40 2.17
CA ALA A 57 -13.41 6.93 1.99
C ALA A 57 -12.62 6.08 0.98
N SER A 58 -11.84 6.73 0.12
CA SER A 58 -11.03 6.09 -0.91
C SER A 58 -9.56 6.18 -0.50
N GLU A 59 -8.86 5.06 -0.35
CA GLU A 59 -7.42 4.99 -0.06
C GLU A 59 -6.66 4.29 -1.20
N MET A 60 -5.40 4.65 -1.39
CA MET A 60 -4.49 3.96 -2.31
C MET A 60 -3.67 2.94 -1.52
N LEU A 61 -3.92 1.65 -1.73
CA LEU A 61 -3.12 0.57 -1.17
C LEU A 61 -1.97 0.23 -2.12
N VAL A 62 -0.73 0.26 -1.62
CA VAL A 62 0.47 0.01 -2.39
C VAL A 62 1.22 -1.18 -1.80
N ASN A 63 1.31 -2.28 -2.54
CA ASN A 63 2.12 -3.42 -2.16
C ASN A 63 3.58 -3.17 -2.52
N THR A 64 4.47 -3.25 -1.53
CA THR A 64 5.91 -3.05 -1.71
C THR A 64 6.66 -4.37 -1.75
N GLY A 65 7.67 -4.42 -2.61
CA GLY A 65 8.67 -5.49 -2.63
C GLY A 65 9.87 -5.09 -1.77
N GLN A 66 11.07 -5.28 -2.32
CA GLN A 66 12.29 -4.80 -1.68
C GLN A 66 12.48 -3.30 -1.95
N VAL A 67 12.33 -2.49 -0.90
CA VAL A 67 12.49 -1.05 -0.93
C VAL A 67 13.87 -0.66 -0.41
N SER A 68 14.61 0.09 -1.23
CA SER A 68 15.92 0.64 -0.85
C SER A 68 15.87 2.14 -0.54
N ASN A 69 14.94 2.89 -1.14
CA ASN A 69 14.79 4.33 -0.93
C ASN A 69 13.30 4.70 -0.80
N LEU A 70 12.78 4.53 0.41
CA LEU A 70 11.36 4.74 0.69
C LEU A 70 10.93 6.20 0.45
N GLN A 71 11.79 7.18 0.76
CA GLN A 71 11.49 8.59 0.54
C GLN A 71 11.20 8.91 -0.93
N THR A 72 12.01 8.37 -1.85
CA THR A 72 11.84 8.59 -3.30
C THR A 72 10.54 7.95 -3.79
N ILE A 73 10.27 6.71 -3.36
CA ILE A 73 9.03 6.00 -3.68
C ILE A 73 7.82 6.80 -3.20
N CYS A 74 7.81 7.23 -1.94
CA CYS A 74 6.73 8.03 -1.37
C CYS A 74 6.54 9.36 -2.11
N THR A 75 7.63 10.01 -2.56
CA THR A 75 7.54 11.24 -3.35
C THR A 75 6.86 11.02 -4.69
N GLN A 76 7.17 9.91 -5.38
CA GLN A 76 6.52 9.55 -6.63
C GLN A 76 5.05 9.16 -6.41
N LEU A 77 4.76 8.34 -5.39
CA LEU A 77 3.40 7.91 -5.07
C LEU A 77 2.47 9.09 -4.74
N LYS A 78 2.96 10.14 -4.06
CA LYS A 78 2.19 11.36 -3.80
C LYS A 78 1.68 12.04 -5.08
N THR A 79 2.44 11.96 -6.16
CA THR A 79 2.02 12.55 -7.46
C THR A 79 0.92 11.74 -8.13
N ILE A 80 0.86 10.43 -7.87
CA ILE A 80 -0.09 9.48 -8.46
C ILE A 80 -1.36 9.35 -7.61
N SER A 81 -1.25 9.44 -6.29
CA SER A 81 -2.37 9.25 -5.36
C SER A 81 -3.42 10.36 -5.42
N GLY A 82 -3.01 11.55 -5.87
CA GLY A 82 -3.84 12.75 -5.86
C GLY A 82 -4.23 13.13 -4.44
N ALA A 83 -5.53 13.27 -4.18
CA ALA A 83 -6.04 13.59 -2.84
C ALA A 83 -6.26 12.36 -1.93
N ARG A 84 -5.97 11.15 -2.42
CA ARG A 84 -6.22 9.92 -1.64
C ARG A 84 -5.05 9.64 -0.70
N PRO A 85 -5.33 9.28 0.57
CA PRO A 85 -4.30 8.82 1.47
C PRO A 85 -3.71 7.49 0.99
N ILE A 86 -2.41 7.29 1.25
CA ILE A 86 -1.61 6.15 0.80
C ILE A 86 -1.39 5.20 1.97
N ARG A 87 -1.65 3.91 1.78
CA ARG A 87 -1.28 2.85 2.71
C ARG A 87 -0.26 1.93 2.04
N LEU A 88 0.85 1.67 2.71
CA LEU A 88 1.84 0.71 2.23
C LEU A 88 1.56 -0.67 2.84
N ALA A 89 1.62 -1.72 2.02
CA ALA A 89 1.52 -3.10 2.41
C ALA A 89 2.85 -3.82 2.13
N ASP A 90 3.45 -4.38 3.18
CA ASP A 90 4.79 -4.96 3.13
C ASP A 90 4.82 -6.42 3.58
N GLN A 91 6.03 -6.97 3.66
CA GLN A 91 6.28 -8.37 4.02
C GLN A 91 6.85 -8.44 5.43
N ARG A 92 6.31 -7.64 6.36
CA ARG A 92 6.74 -7.67 7.76
C ARG A 92 6.46 -9.03 8.40
N THR A 93 7.36 -9.44 9.28
CA THR A 93 7.16 -10.56 10.20
C THR A 93 6.75 -10.03 11.57
N PRO A 94 6.17 -10.89 12.45
CA PRO A 94 5.92 -10.51 13.83
C PRO A 94 7.16 -9.96 14.55
N GLU A 95 8.34 -10.52 14.26
CA GLU A 95 9.60 -10.04 14.81
C GLU A 95 9.95 -8.61 14.35
N LEU A 96 9.80 -8.31 13.06
CA LEU A 96 10.03 -6.94 12.55
C LEU A 96 9.04 -5.94 13.16
N GLU A 97 7.79 -6.36 13.36
CA GLU A 97 6.76 -5.55 14.01
C GLU A 97 7.09 -5.27 15.49
N GLU A 98 7.55 -6.27 16.25
CA GLU A 98 7.99 -6.08 17.64
C GLU A 98 9.17 -5.10 17.75
N ILE A 99 10.17 -5.22 16.87
CA ILE A 99 11.29 -4.28 16.81
C ILE A 99 10.79 -2.87 16.49
N TYR A 100 9.91 -2.75 15.50
CA TYR A 100 9.32 -1.46 15.13
C TYR A 100 8.54 -0.82 16.28
N GLN A 101 7.75 -1.60 17.04
CA GLN A 101 7.03 -1.10 18.21
C GLN A 101 7.95 -0.54 19.28
N GLN A 102 9.12 -1.15 19.50
CA GLN A 102 10.13 -0.62 20.42
C GLN A 102 10.77 0.67 19.89
N MET A 103 11.03 0.73 18.58
CA MET A 103 11.57 1.92 17.92
C MET A 103 10.62 3.13 17.97
N GLN A 104 9.30 2.90 18.02
CA GLN A 104 8.31 3.97 18.05
C GLN A 104 8.52 4.96 19.20
N PHE A 105 8.98 4.52 20.38
CA PHE A 105 9.23 5.43 21.50
C PHE A 105 10.27 6.49 21.15
N ALA A 106 11.41 6.07 20.61
CA ALA A 106 12.48 7.00 20.19
C ALA A 106 12.03 7.89 19.03
N ILE A 107 11.23 7.35 18.10
CA ILE A 107 10.65 8.14 16.99
C ILE A 107 9.73 9.24 17.53
N GLN A 108 8.80 8.90 18.41
CA GLN A 108 7.86 9.86 18.98
C GLN A 108 8.56 10.90 19.85
N GLU A 109 9.56 10.49 20.64
CA GLU A 109 10.41 11.42 21.39
C GLU A 109 11.16 12.38 20.46
N GLY A 110 11.75 11.86 19.37
CA GLY A 110 12.43 12.64 18.36
C GLY A 110 11.52 13.68 17.70
N ILE A 111 10.28 13.30 17.37
CA ILE A 111 9.27 14.22 16.82
C ILE A 111 8.87 15.29 17.84
N ALA A 112 8.62 14.90 19.10
CA ALA A 112 8.13 15.81 20.14
C ALA A 112 9.20 16.79 20.61
N MET A 113 10.45 16.34 20.76
CA MET A 113 11.56 17.13 21.30
C MET A 113 12.43 17.77 20.21
N GLY A 114 12.30 17.34 18.95
CA GLY A 114 13.15 17.77 17.84
C GLY A 114 14.55 17.15 17.83
N ASN A 115 14.83 16.16 18.69
CA ASN A 115 16.14 15.54 18.89
C ASN A 115 16.43 14.43 17.86
N PHE A 116 16.31 14.72 16.57
CA PHE A 116 16.37 13.71 15.50
C PHE A 116 17.71 12.99 15.38
N THR A 117 18.82 13.65 15.72
CA THR A 117 20.15 13.02 15.71
C THR A 117 20.27 11.94 16.79
N GLN A 118 19.76 12.22 18.00
CA GLN A 118 19.70 11.27 19.11
C GLN A 118 18.79 10.09 18.75
N MET A 119 17.60 10.38 18.20
CA MET A 119 16.67 9.36 17.70
C MET A 119 17.38 8.41 16.73
N ARG A 120 18.09 8.93 15.73
CA ARG A 120 18.84 8.10 14.77
C ARG A 120 19.84 7.18 15.47
N GLU A 121 20.61 7.68 16.45
CA GLU A 121 21.59 6.87 17.19
C GLU A 121 20.94 5.74 18.01
N THR A 122 19.83 6.05 18.70
CA THR A 122 19.05 5.06 19.43
C THR A 122 18.49 3.99 18.51
N LEU A 123 17.90 4.39 17.38
CA LEU A 123 17.32 3.46 16.39
C LEU A 123 18.40 2.59 15.74
N THR A 124 19.57 3.15 15.41
CA THR A 124 20.70 2.37 14.89
C THR A 124 21.15 1.31 15.90
N THR A 125 21.27 1.67 17.17
CA THR A 125 21.65 0.73 18.24
C THR A 125 20.62 -0.41 18.37
N GLN A 126 19.32 -0.09 18.35
CA GLN A 126 18.25 -1.09 18.43
C GLN A 126 18.26 -2.02 17.21
N ALA A 127 18.48 -1.49 16.00
CA ALA A 127 18.58 -2.27 14.78
C ALA A 127 19.77 -3.24 14.81
N GLU A 128 20.94 -2.76 15.23
CA GLU A 128 22.15 -3.58 15.37
C GLU A 128 21.98 -4.70 16.39
N GLN A 129 21.39 -4.40 17.55
CA GLN A 129 21.10 -5.40 18.59
C GLN A 129 20.13 -6.48 18.12
N ALA A 130 19.14 -6.12 17.29
CA ALA A 130 18.18 -7.05 16.73
C ALA A 130 18.68 -7.78 15.46
N GLY A 131 19.89 -7.43 14.97
CA GLY A 131 20.46 -8.00 13.76
C GLY A 131 19.66 -7.68 12.49
N VAL A 132 19.03 -6.50 12.43
CA VAL A 132 18.24 -6.05 11.28
C VAL A 132 18.93 -4.89 10.56
N ILE A 133 18.81 -4.86 9.24
CA ILE A 133 19.33 -3.75 8.44
C ILE A 133 18.28 -2.64 8.47
N MET A 134 18.66 -1.47 8.96
CA MET A 134 17.81 -0.28 8.99
C MET A 134 18.24 0.72 7.93
N ASN A 135 17.28 1.22 7.16
CA ASN A 135 17.42 2.43 6.37
C ASN A 135 16.44 3.49 6.90
N LEU A 136 17.00 4.64 7.30
CA LEU A 136 16.27 5.75 7.88
C LEU A 136 16.53 7.02 7.08
N ALA A 137 15.47 7.63 6.58
CA ALA A 137 15.51 8.93 5.92
C ALA A 137 14.45 9.86 6.52
N MET A 138 14.59 11.17 6.31
CA MET A 138 13.65 12.16 6.80
C MET A 138 13.66 13.39 5.90
N ASP A 139 12.49 14.02 5.75
CA ASP A 139 12.36 15.38 5.25
C ASP A 139 11.42 16.20 6.16
N ASN A 140 10.97 17.34 5.67
CA ASN A 140 10.09 18.23 6.43
C ASN A 140 8.73 17.60 6.75
N GLU A 141 8.26 16.66 5.93
CA GLU A 141 6.90 16.11 6.02
C GLU A 141 6.86 14.82 6.83
N ALA A 142 7.85 13.94 6.67
CA ALA A 142 7.82 12.61 7.25
C ALA A 142 9.20 12.01 7.57
N ILE A 143 9.18 11.00 8.43
CA ILE A 143 10.26 10.06 8.68
C ILE A 143 9.96 8.77 7.91
N TYR A 144 10.95 8.26 7.19
CA TYR A 144 10.87 7.07 6.36
C TYR A 144 11.76 5.98 6.95
N LEU A 145 11.15 4.90 7.41
CA LEU A 145 11.84 3.78 8.03
C LEU A 145 11.67 2.51 7.20
N VAL A 146 12.77 1.81 6.96
CA VAL A 146 12.78 0.46 6.38
C VAL A 146 13.60 -0.45 7.29
N LEU A 147 13.02 -1.56 7.71
CA LEU A 147 13.69 -2.63 8.45
C LEU A 147 13.70 -3.89 7.60
N THR A 148 14.89 -4.44 7.36
CA THR A 148 15.08 -5.62 6.51
C THR A 148 15.72 -6.75 7.31
N LYS A 149 15.12 -7.94 7.25
CA LYS A 149 15.66 -9.17 7.84
C LYS A 149 15.47 -10.34 6.87
N GLY A 150 16.57 -10.78 6.26
CA GLY A 150 16.53 -11.78 5.19
C GLY A 150 15.75 -11.25 3.99
N GLU A 151 14.73 -11.98 3.57
CA GLU A 151 13.83 -11.57 2.47
C GLU A 151 12.64 -10.72 2.94
N ASN A 152 12.42 -10.62 4.25
CA ASN A 152 11.29 -9.89 4.81
C ASN A 152 11.65 -8.44 5.07
N GLN A 153 10.66 -7.55 4.88
CA GLN A 153 10.86 -6.12 5.04
C GLN A 153 9.62 -5.46 5.64
N LEU A 154 9.83 -4.57 6.61
CA LEU A 154 8.84 -3.65 7.14
C LEU A 154 9.17 -2.24 6.64
N VAL A 155 8.16 -1.55 6.10
CA VAL A 155 8.27 -0.14 5.70
C VAL A 155 7.29 0.69 6.50
N SER A 156 7.74 1.83 7.01
CA SER A 156 6.88 2.75 7.76
C SER A 156 7.15 4.19 7.35
N VAL A 157 6.07 4.95 7.17
CA VAL A 157 6.09 6.38 6.93
C VAL A 157 5.40 7.04 8.10
N ILE A 158 6.15 7.83 8.86
CA ILE A 158 5.66 8.53 10.04
C ILE A 158 5.59 10.01 9.72
N GLU A 159 4.37 10.53 9.60
CA GLU A 159 4.11 11.95 9.37
C GLU A 159 4.49 12.80 10.57
N ARG A 160 5.16 13.93 10.31
CA ARG A 160 5.62 14.86 11.36
C ARG A 160 4.57 15.89 11.75
N HIS A 161 3.58 16.13 10.88
CA HIS A 161 2.54 17.14 11.09
C HIS A 161 1.11 16.59 11.00
N GLY A 162 0.95 15.26 10.85
CA GLY A 162 -0.36 14.60 10.83
C GLY A 162 -1.25 15.05 9.67
N GLN A 163 -0.66 15.19 8.48
CA GLN A 163 -1.36 15.62 7.27
C GLN A 163 -2.43 14.60 6.80
N GLY A 164 -2.34 13.35 7.25
CA GLY A 164 -3.23 12.24 6.88
C GLY A 164 -2.99 11.73 5.46
N LEU A 165 -1.84 12.02 4.86
CA LEU A 165 -1.46 11.61 3.52
C LEU A 165 -0.94 10.16 3.48
N PHE A 166 -0.25 9.74 4.54
CA PHE A 166 0.19 8.37 4.74
C PHE A 166 -0.56 7.74 5.92
N LEU A 167 -1.25 6.64 5.65
CA LEU A 167 -1.88 5.81 6.66
C LEU A 167 -0.85 4.82 7.22
N PRO A 168 -1.06 4.30 8.45
CA PRO A 168 -0.18 3.28 9.00
C PRO A 168 0.00 2.11 8.04
N SER A 169 1.27 1.80 7.73
CA SER A 169 1.62 0.65 6.90
C SER A 169 1.17 -0.66 7.55
N VAL A 170 0.89 -1.65 6.72
CA VAL A 170 0.30 -2.94 7.11
C VAL A 170 1.06 -4.12 6.51
N GLY A 171 0.84 -5.32 7.03
CA GLY A 171 1.32 -6.55 6.38
C GLY A 171 0.53 -6.88 5.12
N GLY A 172 1.12 -7.69 4.23
CA GLY A 172 0.51 -8.10 2.96
C GLY A 172 -0.78 -8.91 3.08
N ASP A 173 -1.09 -9.43 4.27
CA ASP A 173 -2.34 -10.12 4.61
C ASP A 173 -3.54 -9.17 4.82
N TYR A 174 -3.30 -7.85 4.86
CA TYR A 174 -4.31 -6.82 5.12
C TYR A 174 -5.56 -6.90 4.22
N LYS A 175 -5.39 -7.30 2.96
CA LYS A 175 -6.49 -7.43 2.00
C LYS A 175 -7.42 -8.60 2.31
N THR A 176 -6.91 -9.65 2.96
CA THR A 176 -7.69 -10.86 3.30
C THR A 176 -8.40 -10.77 4.65
N MET A 177 -7.90 -9.96 5.59
CA MET A 177 -8.49 -9.83 6.93
C MET A 177 -9.75 -8.96 7.00
N ASN A 178 -10.04 -8.18 5.95
CA ASN A 178 -11.05 -7.11 5.98
C ASN A 178 -12.05 -7.19 4.81
N GLN A 179 -12.32 -8.40 4.30
CA GLN A 179 -13.42 -8.69 3.36
C GLN A 179 -14.61 -9.31 4.08
#